data_AF-A0A6I5CEF2-F1
#
_entry.id   AF-A0A6I5CEF2-F1
#
_cell.length_a   1.000
_cell.length_b   1.000
_cell.length_c   1.000
_cell.angle_alpha   90.00
_cell.angle_beta   90.00
_cell.angle_gamma   90.00
#
_symmetry.space_group_name_H-M   'P 1'
#
loop_
_entity.id
_entity.type
_entity.pdbx_description
1 polymer ?
#
loop_
_entity_poly.entity_id
_entity_poly.type
_entity_poly.pdbx_seq_one_letter_code
_entity_poly.pdbx_strand_id
1 'polypeptide(L)'
;PVVLVEGVGAGRRALRPHLARLLWMDLPREESWARGRARDGAEQREFWSGWVEAERRHFAADPSRPFADLLVCQSAEGYEVLPGPVGAAGPDQVATQGDDPEAMC
;
A
#
# COMPACT_ATOMS: atom_id res chain seq x y z
N PRO A 1 -5.10 -20.29 -1.70
CA PRO A 1 -4.32 -19.45 -2.65
C PRO A 1 -4.28 -18.01 -2.11
N VAL A 2 -3.25 -17.22 -2.43
CA VAL A 2 -3.12 -15.82 -2.00
C VAL A 2 -2.96 -14.94 -3.23
N VAL A 3 -3.61 -13.78 -3.23
CA VAL A 3 -3.44 -12.72 -4.23
C VAL A 3 -2.78 -11.52 -3.57
N LEU A 4 -1.72 -11.01 -4.18
CA LEU A 4 -1.07 -9.77 -3.77
C LEU A 4 -1.52 -8.64 -4.69
N VAL A 5 -2.05 -7.57 -4.11
CA VAL A 5 -2.39 -6.33 -4.81
C VAL A 5 -1.40 -5.26 -4.40
N GLU A 6 -0.65 -4.74 -5.38
CA GLU A 6 0.37 -3.71 -5.19
C GLU A 6 -0.08 -2.37 -5.77
N GLY A 7 0.30 -1.28 -5.11
CA GLY A 7 0.23 0.07 -5.66
C GLY A 7 -0.25 1.10 -4.64
N VAL A 8 -0.13 2.38 -5.02
CA VAL A 8 -0.50 3.53 -4.17
C VAL A 8 -1.93 3.41 -3.62
N GLY A 9 -2.87 2.90 -4.43
CA GLY A 9 -4.28 2.78 -4.09
C GLY A 9 -4.68 1.47 -3.39
N ALA A 10 -3.76 0.55 -3.10
CA ALA A 10 -4.10 -0.75 -2.53
C ALA A 10 -4.69 -0.64 -1.10
N GLY A 11 -4.30 0.40 -0.36
CA GLY A 11 -4.79 0.66 1.00
C GLY A 11 -6.06 1.53 1.09
N ARG A 12 -6.78 1.73 -0.02
CA ARG A 12 -8.01 2.55 -0.05
C ARG A 12 -9.06 2.04 0.93
N ARG A 13 -9.80 2.95 1.57
CA ARG A 13 -10.89 2.62 2.51
C ARG A 13 -11.94 1.69 1.91
N ALA A 14 -12.22 1.81 0.61
CA ALA A 14 -13.17 0.94 -0.09
C ALA A 14 -12.69 -0.52 -0.18
N LEU A 15 -11.37 -0.77 -0.14
CA LEU A 15 -10.81 -2.11 -0.22
C LEU A 15 -10.58 -2.74 1.15
N ARG A 16 -10.27 -1.93 2.19
CA ARG A 16 -9.91 -2.42 3.54
C ARG A 16 -10.84 -3.51 4.10
N PRO A 17 -12.18 -3.46 3.96
CA PRO A 17 -13.06 -4.52 4.45
C PRO A 17 -12.89 -5.89 3.77
N HIS A 18 -12.23 -5.91 2.60
CA HIS A 18 -12.02 -7.12 1.79
C HIS A 18 -10.57 -7.63 1.88
N LEU A 19 -9.67 -6.92 2.56
CA LEU A 19 -8.26 -7.28 2.66
C LEU A 19 -8.01 -8.13 3.92
N ALA A 20 -7.38 -9.28 3.74
CA ALA A 20 -6.92 -10.07 4.89
C ALA A 20 -5.76 -9.39 5.62
N ARG A 21 -4.92 -8.65 4.88
CA ARG A 21 -3.80 -7.86 5.39
C ARG A 21 -3.56 -6.64 4.51
N LEU A 22 -3.22 -5.51 5.13
CA LEU A 22 -2.68 -4.32 4.49
C LEU A 22 -1.24 -4.08 4.93
N LEU A 23 -0.30 -4.17 3.99
CA LEU A 23 1.12 -3.87 4.21
C LEU A 23 1.45 -2.47 3.67
N TRP A 24 2.27 -1.72 4.39
CA TRP A 24 2.75 -0.41 3.98
C TRP A 24 4.27 -0.38 3.89
N MET A 25 4.82 0.00 2.73
CA MET A 25 6.24 0.27 2.58
C MET A 25 6.58 1.60 3.27
N ASP A 26 7.22 1.54 4.44
CA ASP A 26 7.52 2.71 5.27
C ASP A 26 8.85 3.35 4.85
N LEU A 27 8.83 3.97 3.67
CA LEU A 27 9.92 4.78 3.13
C LEU A 27 9.50 6.26 3.10
N PRO A 28 10.39 7.21 3.46
CA PRO A 28 10.10 8.63 3.31
C PRO A 28 9.67 8.97 1.87
N ARG A 29 8.61 9.76 1.74
CA ARG A 29 8.00 10.08 0.43
C ARG A 29 9.00 10.69 -0.55
N GLU A 30 9.80 11.65 -0.08
CA GLU A 30 10.80 12.31 -0.92
C GLU A 30 11.85 11.33 -1.46
N GLU A 31 12.26 10.34 -0.66
CA GLU A 31 13.17 9.28 -1.09
C GLU A 31 12.52 8.36 -2.11
N SER A 32 11.27 7.96 -1.88
CA SER A 32 10.47 7.17 -2.84
C SER A 32 10.39 7.88 -4.20
N TRP A 33 10.07 9.18 -4.20
CA TRP A 33 9.96 9.96 -5.44
C TRP A 33 11.30 10.18 -6.11
N ALA A 34 12.37 10.39 -5.34
CA ALA A 34 13.72 10.52 -5.88
C ALA A 34 14.14 9.23 -6.60
N ARG A 35 13.89 8.06 -6.00
CA ARG A 35 14.16 6.75 -6.62
C ARG A 35 13.35 6.55 -7.89
N GLY A 36 12.07 6.88 -7.86
CA GLY A 36 11.20 6.77 -9.03
C GLY A 36 11.65 7.68 -10.18
N ARG A 37 11.94 8.95 -9.91
CA ARG A 37 12.49 9.88 -10.91
C ARG A 37 13.84 9.41 -11.47
N ALA A 38 14.72 8.88 -10.62
CA ALA A 38 16.01 8.37 -11.06
C ALA A 38 15.87 7.16 -11.98
N ARG A 39 14.93 6.26 -11.69
CA ARG A 39 14.63 5.09 -12.52
C ARG A 39 14.01 5.49 -13.86
N ASP A 40 13.07 6.43 -13.85
CA ASP A 40 12.26 6.76 -15.03
C ASP A 40 12.95 7.81 -15.93
N GLY A 41 13.95 8.52 -15.41
CA GLY A 41 14.76 9.48 -16.17
C GLY A 41 14.11 10.85 -16.34
N ALA A 42 14.91 11.76 -16.91
CA ALA A 42 14.57 13.17 -17.10
C ALA A 42 13.39 13.42 -18.06
N GLU A 43 13.09 12.48 -18.95
CA GLU A 43 12.00 12.60 -19.93
C GLU A 43 10.62 12.58 -19.24
N GLN A 44 10.51 11.92 -18.09
CA GLN A 44 9.25 11.75 -17.36
C GLN A 44 8.97 12.85 -16.31
N ARG A 45 9.66 14.00 -16.38
CA ARG A 45 9.53 15.07 -15.38
C ARG A 45 8.10 15.57 -15.20
N GLU A 46 7.39 15.86 -16.29
CA GLU A 46 6.02 16.40 -16.24
C GLU A 46 5.04 15.38 -15.63
N PHE A 47 5.21 14.10 -15.98
CA PHE A 47 4.47 13.00 -15.37
C PHE A 47 4.71 12.97 -13.85
N TRP A 48 5.96 13.04 -13.42
CA TRP A 48 6.32 13.01 -11.99
C TRP A 48 5.77 14.21 -11.22
N SER A 49 5.76 15.41 -11.81
CA SER A 49 5.14 16.60 -11.20
C SER A 49 3.66 16.36 -10.92
N GLY A 50 2.89 15.89 -11.92
CA GLY A 50 1.46 15.60 -11.74
C GLY A 50 1.21 14.42 -10.79
N TRP A 51 2.06 13.38 -10.86
CA TRP A 51 1.94 12.19 -10.03
C TRP A 51 2.18 12.50 -8.54
N VAL A 52 3.17 13.33 -8.20
CA VAL A 52 3.43 13.72 -6.79
C VAL A 52 2.22 14.46 -6.20
N GLU A 53 1.60 15.35 -6.96
CA GLU A 53 0.38 16.04 -6.52
C GLU A 53 -0.79 15.08 -6.36
N ALA A 54 -0.97 14.15 -7.30
CA ALA A 54 -2.01 13.14 -7.25
C ALA A 54 -1.86 12.22 -6.03
N GLU A 55 -0.64 11.74 -5.75
CA GLU A 55 -0.36 10.90 -4.59
C GLU A 55 -0.60 11.66 -3.28
N ARG A 56 -0.12 12.90 -3.17
CA ARG A 56 -0.37 13.74 -1.99
C ARG A 56 -1.86 13.92 -1.74
N ARG A 57 -2.64 14.24 -2.78
CA ARG A 57 -4.10 14.38 -2.70
C ARG A 57 -4.77 13.07 -2.29
N HIS A 58 -4.32 11.95 -2.86
CA HIS A 58 -4.84 10.62 -2.54
C HIS A 58 -4.71 10.32 -1.05
N PHE A 59 -3.50 10.44 -0.48
CA PHE A 59 -3.29 10.14 0.93
C PHE A 59 -3.84 11.19 1.89
N ALA A 60 -4.01 12.45 1.46
CA ALA A 60 -4.71 13.45 2.25
C ALA A 60 -6.21 13.11 2.39
N ALA A 61 -6.83 12.57 1.33
CA ALA A 61 -8.24 12.22 1.33
C ALA A 61 -8.53 10.83 1.91
N ASP A 62 -7.65 9.86 1.69
CA ASP A 62 -7.82 8.46 2.10
C ASP A 62 -6.46 7.87 2.58
N PRO A 63 -6.02 8.17 3.81
CA PRO A 63 -4.69 7.76 4.28
C PRO A 63 -4.63 6.25 4.50
N SER A 64 -3.68 5.56 3.85
CA SER A 64 -3.49 4.11 3.99
C SER A 64 -2.64 3.74 5.22
N ARG A 65 -1.53 4.46 5.46
CA ARG A 65 -0.54 4.12 6.50
C ARG A 65 -1.13 3.89 7.90
N PRO A 66 -2.05 4.72 8.43
CA PRO A 66 -2.62 4.51 9.75
C PRO A 66 -3.41 3.20 9.90
N PHE A 67 -3.83 2.58 8.79
CA PHE A 67 -4.62 1.35 8.77
C PHE A 67 -3.80 0.14 8.34
N ALA A 68 -2.50 0.30 8.11
CA ALA A 68 -1.64 -0.82 7.77
C ALA A 68 -1.51 -1.75 8.99
N ASP A 69 -1.65 -3.05 8.76
CA ASP A 69 -1.41 -4.09 9.77
C ASP A 69 0.08 -4.26 10.03
N LEU A 70 0.90 -4.10 8.98
CA LEU A 70 2.34 -4.26 9.01
C LEU A 70 3.03 -3.14 8.23
N LEU A 71 4.16 -2.69 8.77
CA LEU A 71 5.09 -1.77 8.12
C LEU A 71 6.26 -2.57 7.58
N VAL A 72 6.60 -2.37 6.31
CA VAL A 72 7.77 -2.94 5.66
C VAL A 72 8.82 -1.84 5.56
N CYS A 73 9.89 -1.97 6.31
CA CYS A 73 11.00 -1.01 6.34
C CYS A 73 12.20 -1.59 5.59
N GLN A 74 12.92 -0.74 4.85
CA GLN A 74 14.19 -1.14 4.26
C GLN A 74 15.32 -0.92 5.26
N SER A 75 16.16 -1.93 5.47
CA SER A 75 17.36 -1.87 6.31
C SER A 75 18.61 -2.25 5.51
N ALA A 76 19.79 -2.15 6.12
CA ALA A 76 21.05 -2.48 5.47
C ALA A 76 21.13 -3.96 5.05
N GLU A 77 20.41 -4.84 5.74
CA GLU A 77 20.42 -6.29 5.54
C GLU A 77 19.24 -6.76 4.66
N GLY A 78 18.34 -5.85 4.25
CA GLY A 78 17.20 -6.16 3.40
C GLY A 78 15.93 -5.43 3.81
N TYR A 79 14.89 -6.20 4.18
CA TYR A 79 13.61 -5.67 4.61
C TYR A 79 13.20 -6.25 5.95
N GLU A 80 12.66 -5.39 6.81
CA GLU A 80 12.12 -5.74 8.12
C GLU A 80 10.62 -5.49 8.13
N VAL A 81 9.87 -6.35 8.84
CA VAL A 81 8.42 -6.24 8.98
C VAL A 81 8.09 -5.94 10.43
N LEU A 82 7.50 -4.77 10.66
CA LEU A 82 7.14 -4.26 11.98
C LEU A 82 5.62 -4.18 12.14
N PRO A 83 5.10 -4.24 13.38
CA PRO A 83 3.68 -3.99 13.63
C PRO A 83 3.22 -2.61 13.12
N GLY A 84 2.00 -2.57 12.61
CA GLY A 84 1.33 -1.36 12.14
C GLY A 84 1.03 -0.33 13.24
N PRO A 85 0.69 0.93 12.87
CA PRO A 85 0.47 2.02 13.83
C PRO A 85 -0.72 1.81 14.76
N VAL A 86 -1.75 1.12 14.28
CA VAL A 86 -2.86 0.64 15.09
C VAL A 86 -2.49 -0.79 15.45
N GLY A 87 -1.82 -0.96 16.60
CA GLY A 87 -1.28 -2.24 17.04
C GLY A 87 -2.29 -3.36 16.81
N ALA A 88 -1.95 -4.30 15.92
CA ALA A 88 -2.75 -5.45 15.48
C ALA A 88 -4.26 -5.23 15.65
N ALA A 89 -4.89 -4.55 14.69
CA ALA A 89 -6.34 -4.66 14.54
C ALA A 89 -6.73 -6.14 14.57
N GLY A 90 -7.77 -6.46 15.34
CA GLY A 90 -8.15 -7.80 15.77
C GLY A 90 -8.35 -8.83 14.66
N PRO A 91 -8.72 -10.07 15.06
CA PRO A 91 -8.30 -11.32 14.43
C PRO A 91 -8.27 -11.22 12.91
N ASP A 92 -7.08 -11.46 12.37
CA ASP A 92 -6.79 -11.78 10.97
C ASP A 92 -8.07 -12.20 10.27
N GLN A 93 -8.59 -11.36 9.37
CA GLN A 93 -9.72 -11.76 8.54
C GLN A 93 -9.25 -12.96 7.73
N VAL A 94 -9.56 -14.17 8.22
CA VAL A 94 -9.07 -15.46 7.68
C VAL A 94 -9.52 -15.64 6.23
N ALA A 95 -10.57 -14.91 5.82
CA ALA A 95 -11.04 -14.85 4.45
C ALA A 95 -11.10 -13.39 3.98
N THR A 96 -10.43 -13.14 2.85
CA THR A 96 -10.86 -12.07 1.94
C THR A 96 -12.25 -12.45 1.43
N GLN A 97 -13.15 -11.48 1.25
CA GLN A 97 -14.48 -11.77 0.71
C GLN A 97 -14.32 -12.44 -0.66
N GLY A 98 -14.83 -13.67 -0.78
CA GLY A 98 -14.95 -14.41 -2.03
C GLY A 98 -16.42 -14.60 -2.40
N ASP A 99 -16.69 -14.85 -3.68
CA ASP A 99 -18.01 -15.28 -4.12
C ASP A 99 -18.31 -16.68 -3.56
N ASP A 100 -19.57 -16.92 -3.15
CA ASP A 100 -20.00 -18.25 -2.74
C ASP A 100 -19.86 -19.22 -3.94
N PRO A 101 -19.29 -20.42 -3.75
CA PRO A 101 -19.11 -21.39 -4.83
C PRO A 101 -20.42 -21.83 -5.51
N GLU A 102 -21.58 -21.52 -4.94
CA GLU A 102 -22.91 -21.83 -5.50
C GLU A 102 -23.33 -20.91 -6.67
N ALA A 103 -22.61 -19.81 -6.94
CA ALA A 103 -22.94 -18.89 -8.04
C ALA A 103 -22.51 -19.38 -9.44
N MET A 104 -21.97 -20.60 -9.54
CA MET A 104 -21.42 -21.19 -10.77
C MET A 104 -22.20 -22.41 -11.29
N CYS A 105 -23.47 -22.59 -10.87
CA CYS A 105 -24.34 -23.65 -11.39
C CYS A 105 -25.26 -23.16 -12.51
#